data_AF-A0A7K2YMW3-F1
#
_entry.id   AF-A0A7K2YMW3-F1
#
_cell.length_a   1.000
_cell.length_b   1.000
_cell.length_c   1.000
_cell.angle_alpha   90.00
_cell.angle_beta   90.00
_cell.angle_gamma   90.00
#
_symmetry.space_group_name_H-M   'P 1'
#
loop_
_entity.id
_entity.type
_entity.pdbx_description
1 polymer ?
#
loop_
_entity_poly.entity_id
_entity_poly.type
_entity_poly.pdbx_seq_one_letter_code
_entity_poly.pdbx_strand_id
1 'polypeptide(L)'
;MNRLPHTPVTTKVASAPLWVEFGRTLRSRRRLAGLTQQQLGLRVGYHHSLISKLEAGLREPPAGLPRRLDDLLQTGGDLSALLSNDWAPPPPALHRTHFSVIPGEDTLAGLAPLEGRFWPARLPDHGLPCPLHADAGCDVPSYADALTVLAAVGAADDGGPPIGVDPDVMHVLTALLAGYTRAGFVGATAGLVSSVEYVLRRVVRWAEALNAHGRSPHAQLRLAADYAQLAGRYRMQQGQSVMGMSWYDRGLNWADVCDAQGARASLLGDVCTLARLDGDATAALSYARAMEAVDPARGWIVTLAQLYQARGHALVGDAAECRRHIALAHYRLNRFDERDRIEAPWLTGLTGRLRTEATVGGAL
;
A
#
# COMPACT_ATOMS: atom_id res chain seq x y z
N MET A 1 -25.78 5.52 50.35
CA MET A 1 -26.07 6.36 49.18
C MET A 1 -24.76 6.87 48.60
N ASN A 2 -24.18 6.16 47.63
CA ASN A 2 -22.91 6.53 47.00
C ASN A 2 -23.18 6.76 45.50
N ARG A 3 -23.11 8.01 45.04
CA ARG A 3 -23.30 8.37 43.62
C ARG A 3 -22.00 8.09 42.88
N LEU A 4 -22.03 7.21 41.89
CA LEU A 4 -20.96 7.03 40.92
C LEU A 4 -20.90 8.25 39.98
N PRO A 5 -19.71 8.73 39.59
CA PRO A 5 -19.57 9.78 38.59
C PRO A 5 -19.82 9.22 37.18
N HIS A 6 -20.79 9.80 36.47
CA HIS A 6 -21.00 9.61 35.03
C HIS A 6 -19.82 10.23 34.28
N THR A 7 -18.99 9.40 33.64
CA THR A 7 -18.11 9.85 32.56
C THR A 7 -18.95 10.05 31.30
N PRO A 8 -18.87 11.21 30.62
CA PRO A 8 -19.54 11.38 29.35
C PRO A 8 -18.79 10.54 28.30
N VAL A 9 -19.51 9.59 27.69
CA VAL A 9 -19.07 8.90 26.48
C VAL A 9 -19.07 9.95 25.36
N THR A 10 -17.92 10.55 25.08
CA THR A 10 -17.71 11.30 23.84
C THR A 10 -17.65 10.31 22.70
N THR A 11 -18.79 10.05 22.07
CA THR A 11 -18.88 9.48 20.73
C THR A 11 -18.03 10.33 19.80
N LYS A 12 -16.84 9.84 19.46
CA LYS A 12 -15.98 10.38 18.41
C LYS A 12 -16.70 10.18 17.08
N VAL A 13 -17.47 11.19 16.67
CA VAL A 13 -18.00 11.26 15.30
C VAL A 13 -16.77 11.21 14.39
N ALA A 14 -16.68 10.18 13.55
CA ALA A 14 -15.61 10.06 12.58
C ALA A 14 -15.66 11.31 11.67
N SER A 15 -14.69 12.21 11.81
CA SER A 15 -14.57 13.37 10.92
C SER A 15 -14.34 12.84 9.50
N ALA A 16 -15.21 13.20 8.57
CA ALA A 16 -14.98 12.89 7.15
C ALA A 16 -13.61 13.43 6.72
N PRO A 17 -12.92 12.81 5.74
CA PRO A 17 -11.64 13.30 5.25
C PRO A 17 -11.74 14.79 4.88
N LEU A 18 -10.73 15.60 5.22
CA LEU A 18 -10.74 17.07 5.06
C LEU A 18 -11.12 17.52 3.63
N TRP A 19 -10.72 16.75 2.61
CA TRP A 19 -11.07 17.06 1.23
C TRP A 19 -12.54 16.78 0.85
N VAL A 20 -13.28 15.99 1.64
CA VAL A 20 -14.73 15.80 1.49
C VAL A 20 -15.46 17.07 1.90
N GLU A 21 -15.04 17.70 2.99
CA GLU A 21 -15.57 18.99 3.45
C GLU A 21 -15.18 20.14 2.50
N PHE A 22 -13.95 20.12 2.00
CA PHE A 22 -13.52 20.98 0.89
C PHE A 22 -14.43 20.83 -0.32
N GLY A 23 -14.71 19.59 -0.78
CA GLY A 23 -15.55 19.31 -1.93
C GLY A 23 -16.97 19.86 -1.79
N ARG A 24 -17.58 19.66 -0.61
CA ARG A 24 -18.91 20.21 -0.30
C ARG A 24 -18.91 21.73 -0.31
N THR A 25 -17.89 22.36 0.27
CA THR A 25 -17.77 23.82 0.33
C THR A 25 -17.53 24.40 -1.06
N LEU A 26 -16.67 23.79 -1.86
CA LEU A 26 -16.43 24.14 -3.27
C LEU A 26 -17.73 24.10 -4.07
N ARG A 27 -18.54 23.04 -3.92
CA ARG A 27 -19.83 22.91 -4.61
C ARG A 27 -20.80 24.02 -4.23
N SER A 28 -20.85 24.38 -2.94
CA SER A 28 -21.68 25.47 -2.44
C SER A 28 -21.25 26.81 -3.04
N ARG A 29 -19.95 27.15 -2.95
CA ARG A 29 -19.38 28.41 -3.43
C ARG A 29 -19.49 28.55 -4.96
N ARG A 30 -19.24 27.48 -5.71
CA ARG A 30 -19.43 27.46 -7.17
C ARG A 30 -20.87 27.80 -7.56
N ARG A 31 -21.85 27.19 -6.87
CA ARG A 31 -23.28 27.42 -7.14
C ARG A 31 -23.70 28.84 -6.79
N LEU A 32 -23.20 29.39 -5.67
CA LEU A 32 -23.43 30.79 -5.30
C LEU A 32 -22.83 31.75 -6.33
N ALA A 33 -21.68 31.41 -6.91
CA ALA A 33 -21.07 32.17 -8.01
C ALA A 33 -21.75 31.93 -9.38
N GLY A 34 -22.82 31.13 -9.46
CA GLY A 34 -23.57 30.86 -10.68
C GLY A 34 -22.81 30.05 -11.74
N LEU A 35 -21.74 29.35 -11.37
CA LEU A 35 -20.88 28.67 -12.34
C LEU A 35 -21.25 27.21 -12.52
N THR A 36 -21.18 26.69 -13.74
CA THR A 36 -21.20 25.24 -13.99
C THR A 36 -19.84 24.61 -13.66
N GLN A 37 -19.80 23.28 -13.45
CA GLN A 37 -18.53 22.57 -13.23
C GLN A 37 -17.58 22.73 -14.42
N GLN A 38 -18.10 22.80 -15.64
CA GLN A 38 -17.34 23.04 -16.86
C GLN A 38 -16.75 24.45 -16.91
N GLN A 39 -17.54 25.47 -16.58
CA GLN A 39 -17.07 26.85 -16.53
C GLN A 39 -16.03 27.06 -15.43
N LEU A 40 -16.24 26.46 -14.25
CA LEU A 40 -15.25 26.52 -13.17
C LEU A 40 -13.95 25.84 -13.62
N GLY A 41 -14.04 24.62 -14.15
CA GLY A 41 -12.89 23.86 -14.64
C GLY A 41 -12.05 24.66 -15.64
N LEU A 42 -12.68 25.22 -16.67
CA LEU A 42 -11.99 26.03 -17.68
C LEU A 42 -11.23 27.22 -17.07
N ARG A 43 -11.82 27.90 -16.07
CA ARG A 43 -11.20 29.07 -15.43
C ARG A 43 -10.03 28.74 -14.52
N VAL A 44 -9.96 27.51 -13.99
CA VAL A 44 -8.82 27.05 -13.18
C VAL A 44 -7.85 26.15 -13.95
N GLY A 45 -8.05 25.98 -15.26
CA GLY A 45 -7.17 25.21 -16.14
C GLY A 45 -7.33 23.69 -16.02
N TYR A 46 -8.52 23.22 -15.63
CA TYR A 46 -8.81 21.80 -15.45
C TYR A 46 -10.08 21.35 -16.16
N HIS A 47 -10.16 20.07 -16.51
CA HIS A 47 -11.36 19.49 -17.10
C HIS A 47 -12.51 19.40 -16.07
N HIS A 48 -13.76 19.48 -16.52
CA HIS A 48 -14.95 19.45 -15.65
C HIS A 48 -15.05 18.18 -14.79
N SER A 49 -14.49 17.07 -15.27
CA SER A 49 -14.45 15.80 -14.54
C SER A 49 -13.59 15.87 -13.28
N LEU A 50 -12.53 16.69 -13.25
CA LEU A 50 -11.79 16.95 -12.01
C LEU A 50 -12.69 17.67 -11.00
N ILE A 51 -13.34 18.77 -11.42
CA ILE A 51 -14.25 19.54 -10.55
C ILE A 51 -15.35 18.65 -9.96
N SER A 52 -15.92 17.76 -10.79
CA SER A 52 -16.91 16.78 -10.34
C SER A 52 -16.36 15.83 -9.26
N LYS A 53 -15.16 15.25 -9.47
CA LYS A 53 -14.51 14.37 -8.49
C LYS A 53 -14.18 15.12 -7.18
N LEU A 54 -13.74 16.38 -7.26
CA LEU A 54 -13.47 17.22 -6.09
C LEU A 54 -14.75 17.50 -5.30
N GLU A 55 -15.83 17.92 -5.96
CA GLU A 55 -17.11 18.24 -5.31
C GLU A 55 -17.80 17.03 -4.68
N ALA A 56 -17.54 15.85 -5.22
CA ALA A 56 -18.00 14.58 -4.66
C ALA A 56 -17.13 14.09 -3.49
N GLY A 57 -15.99 14.74 -3.21
CA GLY A 57 -15.04 14.31 -2.19
C GLY A 57 -14.24 13.05 -2.58
N LEU A 58 -14.24 12.70 -3.87
CA LEU A 58 -13.60 11.50 -4.41
C LEU A 58 -12.12 11.72 -4.79
N ARG A 59 -11.64 12.97 -4.68
CA ARG A 59 -10.26 13.33 -5.02
C ARG A 59 -9.80 14.50 -4.17
N GLU A 60 -8.54 14.43 -3.71
CA GLU A 60 -7.87 15.56 -3.09
C GLU A 60 -7.57 16.65 -4.15
N PRO A 61 -7.77 17.94 -3.84
CA PRO A 61 -7.43 19.01 -4.76
C PRO A 61 -5.91 19.07 -5.04
N PRO A 62 -5.48 19.14 -6.31
CA PRO A 62 -4.08 19.34 -6.67
C PRO A 62 -3.45 20.56 -5.98
N ALA A 63 -2.14 20.53 -5.77
CA ALA A 63 -1.41 21.61 -5.11
C ALA A 63 -1.66 22.96 -5.82
N GLY A 64 -1.88 24.01 -5.01
CA GLY A 64 -2.18 25.35 -5.51
C GLY A 64 -3.56 25.53 -6.17
N LEU A 65 -4.36 24.47 -6.36
CA LEU A 65 -5.74 24.61 -6.81
C LEU A 65 -6.65 25.24 -5.74
N PRO A 66 -6.58 24.88 -4.44
CA PRO A 66 -7.39 25.51 -3.39
C PRO A 66 -7.24 27.03 -3.36
N ARG A 67 -6.01 27.53 -3.43
CA ARG A 67 -5.72 28.97 -3.47
C ARG A 67 -6.26 29.65 -4.74
N ARG A 68 -6.08 29.02 -5.91
CA ARG A 68 -6.66 29.54 -7.16
C ARG A 68 -8.19 29.56 -7.14
N LEU A 69 -8.82 28.59 -6.48
CA LEU A 69 -10.27 28.58 -6.26
C LEU A 69 -10.69 29.65 -5.26
N ASP A 70 -9.89 29.91 -4.22
CA ASP A 70 -10.12 31.01 -3.29
C ASP A 70 -10.08 32.37 -3.99
N ASP A 71 -9.07 32.59 -4.83
CA ASP A 71 -8.92 33.82 -5.61
C ASP A 71 -10.07 33.99 -6.61
N LEU A 72 -10.44 32.91 -7.33
CA LEU A 72 -11.47 32.93 -8.35
C LEU A 72 -12.88 33.11 -7.79
N LEU A 73 -13.19 32.45 -6.66
CA LEU A 73 -14.50 32.49 -6.01
C LEU A 73 -14.58 33.58 -4.93
N GLN A 74 -13.50 34.33 -4.72
CA GLN A 74 -13.36 35.39 -3.71
C GLN A 74 -13.72 34.91 -2.30
N THR A 75 -13.27 33.70 -1.94
CA THR A 75 -13.62 33.07 -0.64
C THR A 75 -12.65 33.41 0.48
N GLY A 76 -11.73 34.35 0.28
CA GLY A 76 -10.88 34.89 1.36
C GLY A 76 -9.93 33.87 2.00
N GLY A 77 -9.67 32.73 1.34
CA GLY A 77 -8.85 31.65 1.88
C GLY A 77 -9.64 30.54 2.58
N ASP A 78 -10.98 30.63 2.66
CA ASP A 78 -11.82 29.62 3.33
C ASP A 78 -11.62 28.20 2.77
N LEU A 79 -11.47 28.06 1.45
CA LEU A 79 -11.28 26.74 0.82
C LEU A 79 -9.90 26.17 1.15
N SER A 80 -8.87 27.01 1.16
CA SER A 80 -7.53 26.62 1.60
C SER A 80 -7.49 26.31 3.10
N ALA A 81 -8.25 27.05 3.92
CA ALA A 81 -8.34 26.87 5.37
C ALA A 81 -8.96 25.52 5.75
N LEU A 82 -9.95 25.02 4.98
CA LEU A 82 -10.54 23.69 5.20
C LEU A 82 -9.54 22.54 5.04
N LEU A 83 -8.52 22.74 4.22
CA LEU A 83 -7.40 21.80 4.08
C LEU A 83 -6.26 22.11 5.04
N SER A 84 -6.31 23.28 5.68
CA SER A 84 -5.34 23.79 6.63
C SER A 84 -5.95 23.78 8.04
N ASN A 85 -6.55 22.67 8.46
CA ASN A 85 -6.94 22.56 9.86
C ASN A 85 -5.74 22.08 10.68
N ASP A 86 -5.14 23.08 11.34
CA ASP A 86 -4.24 23.09 12.49
C ASP A 86 -2.96 22.25 12.43
N TRP A 87 -1.85 22.97 12.60
CA TRP A 87 -0.52 22.51 13.03
C TRP A 87 -0.57 21.25 13.89
N ALA A 88 -0.59 20.08 13.24
CA ALA A 88 0.34 19.06 13.62
C ALA A 88 1.70 19.57 13.12
N PRO A 89 2.76 19.64 13.95
CA PRO A 89 4.08 19.79 13.38
C PRO A 89 4.19 18.76 12.26
N PRO A 90 4.64 19.12 11.04
CA PRO A 90 4.83 18.14 10.00
C PRO A 90 5.62 16.99 10.64
N PRO A 91 5.20 15.72 10.46
CA PRO A 91 5.94 14.61 11.02
C PRO A 91 7.41 14.84 10.64
N PRO A 92 8.35 14.67 11.59
CA PRO A 92 9.74 15.04 11.37
C PRO A 92 10.16 14.47 10.02
N ALA A 93 10.66 15.35 9.15
CA ALA A 93 10.99 14.97 7.79
C ALA A 93 11.85 13.71 7.84
N LEU A 94 11.46 12.71 7.06
CA LEU A 94 12.20 11.45 7.06
C LEU A 94 13.61 11.73 6.57
N HIS A 95 14.59 11.20 7.30
CA HIS A 95 15.99 11.33 6.91
C HIS A 95 16.22 10.72 5.52
N ARG A 96 17.15 11.27 4.75
CA ARG A 96 17.44 10.86 3.36
C ARG A 96 17.72 9.35 3.21
N THR A 97 18.25 8.72 4.26
CA THR A 97 18.51 7.26 4.28
C THR A 97 17.24 6.43 4.15
N HIS A 98 16.07 6.94 4.55
CA HIS A 98 14.79 6.26 4.33
C HIS A 98 14.40 6.19 2.84
N PHE A 99 15.04 6.96 1.95
CA PHE A 99 14.78 6.91 0.52
C PHE A 99 15.90 6.21 -0.26
N SER A 100 16.80 5.50 0.43
CA SER A 100 17.87 4.75 -0.22
C SER A 100 17.34 3.53 -0.97
N VAL A 101 17.47 3.55 -2.30
CA VAL A 101 17.08 2.44 -3.18
C VAL A 101 18.33 1.81 -3.79
N ILE A 102 18.29 0.49 -4.03
CA ILE A 102 19.36 -0.18 -4.77
C ILE A 102 19.41 0.36 -6.22
N PRO A 103 20.58 0.80 -6.71
CA PRO A 103 20.73 1.26 -8.09
C PRO A 103 20.35 0.17 -9.10
N GLY A 104 19.83 0.58 -10.25
CA GLY A 104 19.48 -0.33 -11.34
C GLY A 104 19.02 0.44 -12.56
N GLU A 105 18.68 -0.29 -13.62
CA GLU A 105 18.23 0.31 -14.88
C GLU A 105 16.94 1.12 -14.70
N ASP A 106 16.85 2.28 -15.35
CA ASP A 106 15.75 3.24 -15.22
C ASP A 106 15.07 3.48 -16.58
N THR A 107 14.72 2.40 -17.28
CA THR A 107 14.14 2.44 -18.64
C THR A 107 12.72 1.88 -18.66
N LEU A 108 11.77 2.66 -19.18
CA LEU A 108 10.38 2.22 -19.35
C LEU A 108 10.24 1.12 -20.42
N ALA A 109 11.13 1.11 -21.42
CA ALA A 109 11.09 0.21 -22.57
C ALA A 109 11.26 -1.29 -22.20
N GLY A 110 11.74 -1.59 -21.00
CA GLY A 110 11.98 -2.96 -20.52
C GLY A 110 10.87 -3.56 -19.65
N LEU A 111 9.72 -2.89 -19.52
CA LEU A 111 8.64 -3.38 -18.66
C LEU A 111 7.99 -4.65 -19.22
N ALA A 112 7.88 -5.67 -18.37
CA ALA A 112 7.15 -6.89 -18.67
C ALA A 112 5.67 -6.54 -18.93
N PRO A 113 5.10 -6.91 -20.10
CA PRO A 113 3.77 -6.50 -20.49
C PRO A 113 2.70 -7.19 -19.63
N LEU A 114 1.74 -6.40 -19.15
CA LEU A 114 0.60 -6.88 -18.37
C LEU A 114 -0.73 -6.83 -19.12
N GLU A 115 -0.78 -6.13 -20.25
CA GLU A 115 -1.99 -5.92 -21.04
C GLU A 115 -2.71 -7.23 -21.42
N GLY A 116 -4.04 -7.22 -21.38
CA GLY A 116 -4.91 -8.32 -21.81
C GLY A 116 -4.92 -9.56 -20.92
N ARG A 117 -3.89 -9.79 -20.08
CA ARG A 117 -3.77 -11.00 -19.26
C ARG A 117 -3.69 -10.76 -17.76
N PHE A 118 -3.00 -9.70 -17.34
CA PHE A 118 -2.69 -9.44 -15.94
C PHE A 118 -3.01 -8.00 -15.52
N TRP A 119 -3.62 -7.19 -16.38
CA TRP A 119 -4.07 -5.84 -16.03
C TRP A 119 -5.49 -5.87 -15.43
N PRO A 120 -5.69 -5.37 -14.20
CA PRO A 120 -7.02 -5.31 -13.60
C PRO A 120 -7.79 -4.09 -14.10
N ALA A 121 -9.10 -4.25 -14.31
CA ALA A 121 -9.99 -3.11 -14.64
C ALA A 121 -10.41 -2.32 -13.39
N ARG A 122 -10.41 -2.95 -12.21
CA ARG A 122 -10.85 -2.35 -10.94
C ARG A 122 -9.99 -2.83 -9.76
N LEU A 123 -9.96 -2.05 -8.69
CA LEU A 123 -9.39 -2.38 -7.39
C LEU A 123 -10.50 -2.49 -6.33
N PRO A 124 -10.38 -3.34 -5.29
CA PRO A 124 -9.27 -4.26 -5.01
C PRO A 124 -9.12 -5.35 -6.06
N ASP A 125 -7.89 -5.83 -6.27
CA ASP A 125 -7.59 -6.99 -7.12
C ASP A 125 -6.60 -7.90 -6.38
N HIS A 126 -6.86 -9.20 -6.34
CA HIS A 126 -5.99 -10.19 -5.69
C HIS A 126 -5.60 -9.89 -4.22
N GLY A 127 -6.52 -9.33 -3.44
CA GLY A 127 -6.27 -8.99 -2.02
C GLY A 127 -5.38 -7.75 -1.83
N LEU A 128 -5.14 -6.98 -2.90
CA LEU A 128 -4.50 -5.67 -2.82
C LEU A 128 -5.59 -4.59 -2.83
N PRO A 129 -5.93 -4.01 -1.65
CA PRO A 129 -6.87 -2.90 -1.57
C PRO A 129 -6.26 -1.62 -2.16
N CYS A 130 -7.13 -0.69 -2.56
CA CYS A 130 -6.68 0.64 -2.94
C CYS A 130 -6.08 1.34 -1.71
N PRO A 131 -4.85 1.87 -1.75
CA PRO A 131 -4.25 2.57 -0.60
C PRO A 131 -5.03 3.80 -0.14
N LEU A 132 -5.84 4.38 -1.02
CA LEU A 132 -6.63 5.59 -0.74
C LEU A 132 -8.07 5.29 -0.33
N HIS A 133 -8.67 4.26 -0.93
CA HIS A 133 -10.11 4.01 -0.84
C HIS A 133 -10.47 2.62 -0.30
N ALA A 134 -9.47 1.85 0.15
CA ALA A 134 -9.63 0.46 0.59
C ALA A 134 -10.43 -0.37 -0.44
N ASP A 135 -11.62 -0.84 -0.06
CA ASP A 135 -12.44 -1.77 -0.84
C ASP A 135 -13.56 -1.09 -1.66
N ALA A 136 -13.46 0.23 -1.86
CA ALA A 136 -14.53 1.02 -2.49
C ALA A 136 -14.81 0.72 -3.97
N GLY A 137 -14.04 -0.16 -4.63
CA GLY A 137 -14.26 -0.48 -6.05
C GLY A 137 -13.75 0.61 -6.99
N CYS A 138 -12.45 0.89 -6.99
CA CYS A 138 -11.86 1.96 -7.81
C CYS A 138 -11.65 1.50 -9.25
N ASP A 139 -12.02 2.34 -10.22
CA ASP A 139 -11.70 2.08 -11.63
C ASP A 139 -10.21 2.36 -11.88
N VAL A 140 -9.58 1.44 -12.62
CA VAL A 140 -8.18 1.54 -13.00
C VAL A 140 -8.08 2.15 -14.40
N PRO A 141 -7.20 3.13 -14.63
CA PRO A 141 -6.93 3.64 -15.97
C PRO A 141 -6.51 2.53 -16.97
N SER A 142 -6.63 2.81 -18.26
CA SER A 142 -6.18 1.85 -19.27
C SER A 142 -4.68 1.58 -19.13
N TYR A 143 -4.21 0.41 -19.60
CA TYR A 143 -2.78 0.09 -19.52
C TYR A 143 -1.91 1.10 -20.29
N ALA A 144 -2.40 1.61 -21.41
CA ALA A 144 -1.72 2.67 -22.17
C ALA A 144 -1.58 3.96 -21.35
N ASP A 145 -2.66 4.43 -20.72
CA ASP A 145 -2.63 5.61 -19.85
C ASP A 145 -1.73 5.39 -18.63
N ALA A 146 -1.73 4.17 -18.09
CA ALA A 146 -0.88 3.79 -16.97
C ALA A 146 0.60 3.95 -17.27
N LEU A 147 1.06 3.59 -18.48
CA LEU A 147 2.46 3.80 -18.88
C LEU A 147 2.80 5.29 -19.00
N THR A 148 1.89 6.12 -19.49
CA THR A 148 2.06 7.58 -19.53
C THR A 148 2.16 8.17 -18.12
N VAL A 149 1.29 7.73 -17.21
CA VAL A 149 1.31 8.15 -15.80
C VAL A 149 2.62 7.74 -15.14
N LEU A 150 3.03 6.47 -15.29
CA LEU A 150 4.27 5.95 -14.70
C LEU A 150 5.51 6.70 -15.21
N ALA A 151 5.55 7.07 -16.49
CA ALA A 151 6.63 7.87 -17.07
C ALA A 151 6.77 9.25 -16.42
N ALA A 152 5.67 9.82 -15.91
CA ALA A 152 5.67 11.12 -15.21
C ALA A 152 6.01 11.01 -13.70
N VAL A 153 5.71 9.88 -13.05
CA VAL A 153 5.89 9.71 -11.59
C VAL A 153 7.36 9.76 -11.20
N GLY A 154 7.79 10.71 -10.38
CA GLY A 154 9.19 10.77 -9.92
C GLY A 154 10.21 11.03 -11.03
N ALA A 155 9.77 11.63 -12.14
CA ALA A 155 10.68 12.31 -13.06
C ALA A 155 11.29 13.51 -12.31
N ALA A 156 12.61 13.67 -12.39
CA ALA A 156 13.30 14.80 -11.79
C ALA A 156 12.80 16.12 -12.41
N ASP A 157 12.65 17.11 -11.55
CA ASP A 157 11.92 18.36 -11.73
C ASP A 157 12.47 19.28 -12.83
N ASP A 158 11.56 19.81 -13.66
CA ASP A 158 11.62 21.16 -14.25
C ASP A 158 11.09 22.23 -13.25
N GLY A 159 11.28 22.02 -11.94
CA GLY A 159 10.84 22.94 -10.87
C GLY A 159 9.32 23.01 -10.68
N GLY A 160 8.57 21.99 -11.09
CA GLY A 160 7.13 21.89 -10.89
C GLY A 160 6.79 21.35 -9.50
N PRO A 161 5.63 21.71 -8.91
CA PRO A 161 5.22 21.07 -7.67
C PRO A 161 5.06 19.56 -7.89
N PRO A 162 5.52 18.70 -6.97
CA PRO A 162 5.35 17.26 -7.11
C PRO A 162 3.86 16.94 -7.27
N ILE A 163 3.56 15.99 -8.17
CA ILE A 163 2.22 15.42 -8.26
C ILE A 163 1.86 14.98 -6.84
N GLY A 164 0.76 15.53 -6.30
CA GLY A 164 0.27 15.15 -4.97
C GLY A 164 -0.16 13.70 -4.93
N VAL A 165 -0.90 13.28 -3.91
CA VAL A 165 -1.55 11.96 -3.91
C VAL A 165 -2.65 11.95 -4.99
N ASP A 166 -2.25 11.87 -6.26
CA ASP A 166 -3.17 11.76 -7.38
C ASP A 166 -3.77 10.35 -7.32
N PRO A 167 -5.09 10.24 -7.14
CA PRO A 167 -5.75 8.94 -7.10
C PRO A 167 -5.44 8.09 -8.32
N ASP A 168 -5.31 8.71 -9.51
CA ASP A 168 -5.06 7.97 -10.74
C ASP A 168 -3.64 7.36 -10.73
N VAL A 169 -2.63 8.08 -10.20
CA VAL A 169 -1.27 7.55 -10.00
C VAL A 169 -1.28 6.38 -9.02
N MET A 170 -1.95 6.53 -7.87
CA MET A 170 -2.01 5.48 -6.86
C MET A 170 -2.75 4.24 -7.39
N HIS A 171 -3.84 4.41 -8.16
CA HIS A 171 -4.56 3.32 -8.79
C HIS A 171 -3.68 2.58 -9.81
N VAL A 172 -2.95 3.31 -10.65
CA VAL A 172 -2.02 2.73 -11.64
C VAL A 172 -0.92 1.92 -10.95
N LEU A 173 -0.27 2.47 -9.93
CA LEU A 173 0.79 1.76 -9.20
C LEU A 173 0.25 0.53 -8.47
N THR A 174 -0.94 0.62 -7.87
CA THR A 174 -1.56 -0.54 -7.22
C THR A 174 -1.96 -1.61 -8.25
N ALA A 175 -2.44 -1.22 -9.42
CA ALA A 175 -2.78 -2.14 -10.51
C ALA A 175 -1.55 -2.82 -11.12
N LEU A 176 -0.44 -2.10 -11.27
CA LEU A 176 0.85 -2.67 -11.68
C LEU A 176 1.34 -3.70 -10.64
N LEU A 177 1.24 -3.38 -9.34
CA LEU A 177 1.59 -4.31 -8.25
C LEU A 177 0.76 -5.59 -8.32
N ALA A 178 -0.56 -5.48 -8.50
CA ALA A 178 -1.47 -6.62 -8.66
C ALA A 178 -1.15 -7.44 -9.92
N GLY A 179 -0.89 -6.77 -11.04
CA GLY A 179 -0.53 -7.44 -12.29
C GLY A 179 0.80 -8.18 -12.21
N TYR A 180 1.84 -7.56 -11.64
CA TYR A 180 3.11 -8.23 -11.43
C TYR A 180 3.00 -9.38 -10.43
N THR A 181 2.22 -9.24 -9.37
CA THR A 181 1.94 -10.34 -8.42
C THR A 181 1.34 -11.54 -9.16
N ARG A 182 0.35 -11.32 -10.03
CA ARG A 182 -0.24 -12.39 -10.86
C ARG A 182 0.76 -13.01 -11.83
N ALA A 183 1.51 -12.18 -12.54
CA ALA A 183 2.46 -12.64 -13.54
C ALA A 183 3.52 -13.58 -12.92
N GLY A 184 3.94 -13.30 -11.68
CA GLY A 184 4.83 -14.15 -10.90
C GLY A 184 4.28 -15.54 -10.59
N PHE A 185 2.97 -15.68 -10.37
CA PHE A 185 2.34 -16.99 -10.11
C PHE A 185 2.33 -17.90 -11.33
N VAL A 186 2.25 -17.33 -12.54
CA VAL A 186 2.18 -18.09 -13.80
C VAL A 186 3.59 -18.41 -14.35
N GLY A 187 4.64 -17.79 -13.80
CA GLY A 187 6.04 -18.07 -14.16
C GLY A 187 6.44 -17.61 -15.57
N ALA A 188 5.65 -16.73 -16.21
CA ALA A 188 5.63 -16.58 -17.67
C ALA A 188 6.26 -15.30 -18.24
N THR A 189 6.88 -14.44 -17.43
CA THR A 189 7.37 -13.14 -17.91
C THR A 189 8.84 -12.91 -17.60
N ALA A 190 9.67 -12.95 -18.64
CA ALA A 190 11.01 -12.38 -18.60
C ALA A 190 10.94 -10.89 -18.21
N GLY A 191 11.92 -10.40 -17.47
CA GLY A 191 12.00 -8.98 -17.08
C GLY A 191 11.16 -8.55 -15.88
N LEU A 192 10.50 -9.48 -15.16
CA LEU A 192 9.74 -9.14 -13.93
C LEU A 192 10.58 -8.43 -12.87
N VAL A 193 11.81 -8.91 -12.63
CA VAL A 193 12.74 -8.30 -11.67
C VAL A 193 12.99 -6.84 -12.06
N SER A 194 13.42 -6.58 -13.30
CA SER A 194 13.70 -5.23 -13.79
C SER A 194 12.46 -4.33 -13.73
N SER A 195 11.28 -4.89 -14.01
CA SER A 195 10.03 -4.14 -14.02
C SER A 195 9.59 -3.69 -12.63
N VAL A 196 9.59 -4.61 -11.67
CA VAL A 196 9.22 -4.32 -10.28
C VAL A 196 10.20 -3.35 -9.66
N GLU A 197 11.51 -3.55 -9.88
CA GLU A 197 12.54 -2.65 -9.35
C GLU A 197 12.51 -1.27 -10.01
N TYR A 198 12.16 -1.18 -11.30
CA TYR A 198 11.94 0.09 -11.98
C TYR A 198 10.81 0.88 -11.31
N VAL A 199 9.63 0.26 -11.16
CA VAL A 199 8.49 0.93 -10.54
C VAL A 199 8.80 1.31 -9.09
N LEU A 200 9.45 0.43 -8.33
CA LEU A 200 9.91 0.70 -6.97
C LEU A 200 10.79 1.96 -6.90
N ARG A 201 11.78 2.10 -7.78
CA ARG A 201 12.63 3.29 -7.87
C ARG A 201 11.78 4.55 -8.14
N ARG A 202 10.80 4.50 -9.05
CA ARG A 202 9.88 5.63 -9.33
C ARG A 202 9.09 6.03 -8.08
N VAL A 203 8.52 5.04 -7.38
CA VAL A 203 7.70 5.27 -6.18
C VAL A 203 8.52 5.91 -5.06
N VAL A 204 9.74 5.43 -4.82
CA VAL A 204 10.59 6.00 -3.75
C VAL A 204 11.10 7.39 -4.10
N ARG A 205 11.44 7.67 -5.36
CA ARG A 205 11.78 9.05 -5.79
C ARG A 205 10.60 10.00 -5.61
N TRP A 206 9.39 9.54 -5.91
CA TRP A 206 8.19 10.33 -5.67
C TRP A 206 7.96 10.56 -4.16
N ALA A 207 8.17 9.55 -3.33
CA ALA A 207 8.13 9.66 -1.87
C ALA A 207 9.15 10.67 -1.34
N GLU A 208 10.39 10.63 -1.84
CA GLU A 208 11.47 11.57 -1.47
C GLU A 208 11.10 13.01 -1.85
N ALA A 209 10.56 13.21 -3.06
CA ALA A 209 10.11 14.52 -3.52
C ALA A 209 8.98 15.08 -2.65
N LEU A 210 7.99 14.26 -2.25
CA LEU A 210 6.93 14.68 -1.34
C LEU A 210 7.50 15.09 0.03
N ASN A 211 8.39 14.27 0.59
CA ASN A 211 9.04 14.55 1.88
C ASN A 211 9.86 15.85 1.84
N ALA A 212 10.60 16.10 0.76
CA ALA A 212 11.37 17.33 0.57
C ALA A 212 10.48 18.59 0.54
N HIS A 213 9.22 18.44 0.11
CA HIS A 213 8.21 19.51 0.11
C HIS A 213 7.36 19.55 1.38
N GLY A 214 7.77 18.85 2.45
CA GLY A 214 7.04 18.82 3.72
C GLY A 214 5.72 18.04 3.68
N ARG A 215 5.50 17.21 2.65
CA ARG A 215 4.31 16.35 2.53
C ARG A 215 4.62 14.95 3.04
N SER A 216 3.61 14.31 3.60
CA SER A 216 3.72 12.93 4.09
C SER A 216 3.90 11.93 2.93
N PRO A 217 4.95 11.09 2.96
CA PRO A 217 5.21 10.08 1.92
C PRO A 217 4.63 8.68 2.26
N HIS A 218 3.81 8.54 3.31
CA HIS A 218 3.43 7.22 3.84
C HIS A 218 2.69 6.33 2.84
N ALA A 219 1.82 6.91 1.99
CA ALA A 219 1.09 6.13 0.99
C ALA A 219 2.04 5.53 -0.07
N GLN A 220 3.06 6.28 -0.45
CA GLN A 220 4.10 5.87 -1.39
C GLN A 220 5.02 4.83 -0.75
N LEU A 221 5.42 5.03 0.51
CA LEU A 221 6.27 4.08 1.23
C LEU A 221 5.55 2.75 1.51
N ARG A 222 4.23 2.76 1.69
CA ARG A 222 3.42 1.53 1.76
C ARG A 222 3.53 0.73 0.45
N LEU A 223 3.30 1.39 -0.69
CA LEU A 223 3.51 0.75 -2.00
C LEU A 223 4.96 0.31 -2.20
N ALA A 224 5.93 1.11 -1.77
CA ALA A 224 7.34 0.76 -1.86
C ALA A 224 7.67 -0.52 -1.08
N ALA A 225 7.07 -0.71 0.11
CA ALA A 225 7.22 -1.94 0.88
C ALA A 225 6.69 -3.17 0.12
N ASP A 226 5.51 -3.07 -0.49
CA ASP A 226 4.92 -4.17 -1.27
C ASP A 226 5.72 -4.48 -2.54
N TYR A 227 6.22 -3.44 -3.23
CA TYR A 227 7.12 -3.61 -4.37
C TYR A 227 8.47 -4.21 -3.98
N ALA A 228 9.03 -3.81 -2.83
CA ALA A 228 10.26 -4.40 -2.28
C ALA A 228 10.07 -5.88 -1.97
N GLN A 229 8.90 -6.26 -1.44
CA GLN A 229 8.54 -7.65 -1.23
C GLN A 229 8.58 -8.45 -2.56
N LEU A 230 7.95 -7.95 -3.63
CA LEU A 230 8.00 -8.60 -4.94
C LEU A 230 9.42 -8.67 -5.52
N ALA A 231 10.18 -7.58 -5.42
CA ALA A 231 11.55 -7.52 -5.92
C ALA A 231 12.41 -8.55 -5.19
N GLY A 232 12.27 -8.63 -3.87
CA GLY A 232 12.97 -9.60 -3.04
C GLY A 232 12.63 -11.05 -3.43
N ARG A 233 11.34 -11.36 -3.59
CA ARG A 233 10.89 -12.70 -4.01
C ARG A 233 11.44 -13.09 -5.38
N TYR A 234 11.41 -12.19 -6.36
CA TYR A 234 11.91 -12.49 -7.69
C TYR A 234 13.43 -12.62 -7.73
N ARG A 235 14.17 -11.82 -6.96
CA ARG A 235 15.62 -12.00 -6.79
C ARG A 235 15.94 -13.37 -6.17
N MET A 236 15.20 -13.78 -5.13
CA MET A 236 15.37 -15.12 -4.54
C MET A 236 15.10 -16.24 -5.54
N GLN A 237 14.04 -16.15 -6.34
CA GLN A 237 13.72 -17.16 -7.36
C GLN A 237 14.82 -17.30 -8.42
N GLN A 238 15.61 -16.25 -8.66
CA GLN A 238 16.78 -16.25 -9.54
C GLN A 238 18.08 -16.64 -8.81
N GLY A 239 18.01 -17.13 -7.56
CA GLY A 239 19.17 -17.49 -6.75
C GLY A 239 19.96 -16.31 -6.17
N GLN A 240 19.44 -15.09 -6.27
CA GLN A 240 20.11 -13.86 -5.83
C GLN A 240 19.68 -13.49 -4.40
N SER A 241 19.86 -14.42 -3.44
CA SER A 241 19.34 -14.30 -2.07
C SER A 241 19.84 -13.05 -1.32
N VAL A 242 21.09 -12.64 -1.51
CA VAL A 242 21.65 -11.42 -0.86
C VAL A 242 20.91 -10.15 -1.31
N MET A 243 20.63 -10.05 -2.62
CA MET A 243 19.83 -8.96 -3.17
C MET A 243 18.38 -9.05 -2.70
N GLY A 244 17.84 -10.27 -2.62
CA GLY A 244 16.52 -10.54 -2.08
C GLY A 244 16.36 -10.00 -0.65
N MET A 245 17.29 -10.37 0.23
CA MET A 245 17.34 -9.92 1.62
C MET A 245 17.49 -8.40 1.72
N SER A 246 18.33 -7.80 0.86
CA SER A 246 18.50 -6.34 0.81
C SER A 246 17.22 -5.59 0.44
N TRP A 247 16.33 -6.21 -0.34
CA TRP A 247 15.01 -5.65 -0.63
C TRP A 247 14.04 -5.84 0.54
N TYR A 248 14.04 -7.01 1.19
CA TYR A 248 13.19 -7.24 2.35
C TYR A 248 13.52 -6.31 3.51
N ASP A 249 14.80 -6.07 3.79
CA ASP A 249 15.24 -5.13 4.82
C ASP A 249 14.71 -3.70 4.57
N ARG A 250 14.84 -3.21 3.33
CA ARG A 250 14.25 -1.92 2.91
C ARG A 250 12.73 -1.91 3.03
N GLY A 251 12.08 -2.99 2.58
CA GLY A 251 10.63 -3.14 2.67
C GLY A 251 10.13 -3.08 4.11
N LEU A 252 10.83 -3.75 5.04
CA LEU A 252 10.49 -3.74 6.47
C LEU A 252 10.67 -2.35 7.06
N ASN A 253 11.77 -1.66 6.73
CA ASN A 253 11.97 -0.27 7.15
C ASN A 253 10.82 0.64 6.68
N TRP A 254 10.41 0.54 5.41
CA TRP A 254 9.31 1.33 4.87
C TRP A 254 7.95 0.96 5.47
N ALA A 255 7.70 -0.34 5.68
CA ALA A 255 6.48 -0.81 6.34
C ALA A 255 6.37 -0.28 7.78
N ASP A 256 7.49 -0.21 8.50
CA ASP A 256 7.57 0.30 9.86
C ASP A 256 7.30 1.81 9.91
N VAL A 257 7.89 2.56 8.98
CA VAL A 257 7.66 4.01 8.87
C VAL A 257 6.18 4.32 8.62
N CYS A 258 5.48 3.53 7.81
CA CYS A 258 4.08 3.79 7.43
C CYS A 258 3.03 2.95 8.17
N ASP A 259 3.44 2.26 9.25
CA ASP A 259 2.58 1.39 10.06
C ASP A 259 1.78 0.37 9.23
N ALA A 260 2.39 -0.15 8.16
CA ALA A 260 1.76 -1.06 7.22
C ALA A 260 1.87 -2.51 7.72
N GLN A 261 1.07 -2.85 8.74
CA GLN A 261 1.08 -4.16 9.40
C GLN A 261 0.97 -5.35 8.42
N GLY A 262 0.11 -5.23 7.40
CA GLY A 262 -0.04 -6.28 6.38
C GLY A 262 1.21 -6.49 5.53
N ALA A 263 1.89 -5.41 5.14
CA ALA A 263 3.15 -5.45 4.39
C ALA A 263 4.27 -6.01 5.27
N ARG A 264 4.36 -5.55 6.54
CA ARG A 264 5.34 -6.03 7.52
C ARG A 264 5.22 -7.54 7.75
N ALA A 265 4.01 -8.05 7.98
CA ALA A 265 3.76 -9.48 8.14
C ALA A 265 4.12 -10.28 6.88
N SER A 266 3.74 -9.77 5.72
CA SER A 266 4.03 -10.37 4.42
C SER A 266 5.55 -10.49 4.17
N LEU A 267 6.32 -9.43 4.45
CA LEU A 267 7.78 -9.42 4.37
C LEU A 267 8.44 -10.36 5.38
N LEU A 268 7.92 -10.41 6.62
CA LEU A 268 8.41 -11.34 7.65
C LEU A 268 8.22 -12.81 7.22
N GLY A 269 7.11 -13.13 6.56
CA GLY A 269 6.89 -14.46 5.99
C GLY A 269 7.90 -14.83 4.89
N ASP A 270 8.31 -13.86 4.07
CA ASP A 270 9.32 -14.09 3.03
C ASP A 270 10.73 -14.30 3.63
N VAL A 271 11.13 -13.53 4.66
CA VAL A 271 12.42 -13.77 5.35
C VAL A 271 12.40 -15.06 6.18
N CYS A 272 11.25 -15.47 6.76
CA CYS A 272 11.09 -16.82 7.33
C CYS A 272 11.37 -17.89 6.27
N THR A 273 10.85 -17.69 5.06
CA THR A 273 11.02 -18.65 3.96
C THR A 273 12.49 -18.72 3.53
N LEU A 274 13.17 -17.58 3.43
CA LEU A 274 14.60 -17.52 3.12
C LEU A 274 15.44 -18.21 4.20
N ALA A 275 15.27 -17.85 5.46
CA ALA A 275 16.00 -18.46 6.58
C ALA A 275 15.82 -19.99 6.62
N ARG A 276 14.61 -20.47 6.32
CA ARG A 276 14.33 -21.90 6.20
C ARG A 276 15.11 -22.56 5.06
N LEU A 277 15.21 -21.91 3.90
CA LEU A 277 15.98 -22.41 2.75
C LEU A 277 17.48 -22.45 3.04
N ASP A 278 17.99 -21.51 3.84
CA ASP A 278 19.38 -21.46 4.29
C ASP A 278 19.67 -22.46 5.44
N GLY A 279 18.65 -23.18 5.93
CA GLY A 279 18.77 -24.10 7.07
C GLY A 279 18.92 -23.41 8.43
N ASP A 280 18.75 -22.08 8.49
CA ASP A 280 18.82 -21.31 9.73
C ASP A 280 17.48 -21.32 10.47
N ALA A 281 17.27 -22.38 11.24
CA ALA A 281 16.06 -22.54 12.04
C ALA A 281 15.93 -21.47 13.14
N THR A 282 17.04 -20.94 13.65
CA THR A 282 17.03 -19.92 14.71
C THR A 282 16.49 -18.61 14.17
N ALA A 283 17.00 -18.16 13.02
CA ALA A 283 16.47 -16.99 12.33
C ALA A 283 15.02 -17.19 11.89
N ALA A 284 14.68 -18.36 11.32
CA ALA A 284 13.31 -18.66 10.88
C ALA A 284 12.30 -18.55 12.04
N LEU A 285 12.61 -19.11 13.21
CA LEU A 285 11.77 -19.00 14.41
C LEU A 285 11.71 -17.57 14.97
N SER A 286 12.83 -16.83 14.93
CA SER A 286 12.87 -15.42 15.35
C SER A 286 11.94 -14.55 14.51
N TYR A 287 12.03 -14.66 13.18
CA TYR A 287 11.15 -13.94 12.26
C TYR A 287 9.68 -14.34 12.42
N ALA A 288 9.40 -15.63 12.65
CA ALA A 288 8.03 -16.10 12.82
C ALA A 288 7.39 -15.55 14.11
N ARG A 289 8.15 -15.47 15.21
CA ARG A 289 7.70 -14.82 16.46
C ARG A 289 7.54 -13.31 16.27
N ALA A 290 8.44 -12.67 15.53
CA ALA A 290 8.30 -11.26 15.18
C ALA A 290 7.02 -11.02 14.36
N MET A 291 6.67 -11.93 13.44
CA MET A 291 5.43 -11.88 12.64
C MET A 291 4.19 -11.98 13.52
N GLU A 292 4.18 -12.90 14.50
CA GLU A 292 3.08 -13.03 15.46
C GLU A 292 2.84 -11.74 16.25
N ALA A 293 3.91 -11.02 16.60
CA ALA A 293 3.86 -9.79 17.37
C ALA A 293 3.44 -8.54 16.56
N VAL A 294 3.35 -8.63 15.22
CA VAL A 294 2.98 -7.51 14.33
C VAL A 294 1.59 -6.95 14.68
N ASP A 295 0.57 -7.81 14.65
CA ASP A 295 -0.79 -7.43 15.02
C ASP A 295 -1.57 -8.68 15.47
N PRO A 296 -1.63 -8.96 16.80
CA PRO A 296 -2.32 -10.12 17.33
C PRO A 296 -3.83 -10.14 17.10
N ALA A 297 -4.42 -8.99 16.72
CA ALA A 297 -5.85 -8.90 16.42
C ALA A 297 -6.18 -9.40 15.01
N ARG A 298 -5.20 -9.52 14.10
CA ARG A 298 -5.39 -10.05 12.74
C ARG A 298 -5.18 -11.55 12.72
N GLY A 299 -6.28 -12.29 12.57
CA GLY A 299 -6.29 -13.75 12.58
C GLY A 299 -5.40 -14.34 11.49
N TRP A 300 -5.36 -13.74 10.31
CA TRP A 300 -4.51 -14.22 9.20
C TRP A 300 -3.01 -14.09 9.49
N ILE A 301 -2.56 -12.99 10.13
CA ILE A 301 -1.15 -12.78 10.49
C ILE A 301 -0.71 -13.85 11.50
N VAL A 302 -1.50 -14.01 12.58
CA VAL A 302 -1.23 -15.02 13.60
C VAL A 302 -1.22 -16.41 12.99
N THR A 303 -2.16 -16.73 12.10
CA THR A 303 -2.21 -18.05 11.44
C THR A 303 -0.94 -18.34 10.64
N LEU A 304 -0.47 -17.38 9.85
CA LEU A 304 0.78 -17.55 9.09
C LEU A 304 1.99 -17.66 10.02
N ALA A 305 2.07 -16.84 11.07
CA ALA A 305 3.15 -16.91 12.04
C ALA A 305 3.24 -18.31 12.67
N GLN A 306 2.09 -18.89 13.06
CA GLN A 306 2.00 -20.24 13.59
C GLN A 306 2.47 -21.30 12.57
N LEU A 307 2.11 -21.15 11.29
CA LEU A 307 2.60 -22.03 10.22
C LEU A 307 4.13 -21.91 10.00
N TYR A 308 4.69 -20.71 10.10
CA TYR A 308 6.14 -20.52 10.00
C TYR A 308 6.87 -21.03 11.24
N GLN A 309 6.29 -20.90 12.44
CA GLN A 309 6.84 -21.52 13.65
C GLN A 309 6.83 -23.04 13.55
N ALA A 310 5.76 -23.66 13.03
CA ALA A 310 5.73 -25.10 12.78
C ALA A 310 6.90 -25.56 11.89
N ARG A 311 7.14 -24.84 10.78
CA ARG A 311 8.29 -25.09 9.89
C ARG A 311 9.64 -24.89 10.59
N GLY A 312 9.78 -23.88 11.44
CA GLY A 312 11.00 -23.65 12.20
C GLY A 312 11.28 -24.77 13.21
N HIS A 313 10.25 -25.25 13.92
CA HIS A 313 10.37 -26.37 14.85
C HIS A 313 10.66 -27.70 14.13
N ALA A 314 10.10 -27.90 12.94
CA ALA A 314 10.45 -29.03 12.09
C ALA A 314 11.94 -29.05 11.71
N LEU A 315 12.53 -27.90 11.34
CA LEU A 315 13.96 -27.83 10.98
C LEU A 315 14.89 -28.25 12.13
N VAL A 316 14.52 -27.98 13.38
CA VAL A 316 15.31 -28.41 14.56
C VAL A 316 14.96 -29.82 15.04
N GLY A 317 14.01 -30.51 14.39
CA GLY A 317 13.56 -31.85 14.76
C GLY A 317 12.57 -31.91 15.93
N ASP A 318 12.01 -30.77 16.37
CA ASP A 318 11.03 -30.70 17.45
C ASP A 318 9.61 -30.99 16.93
N ALA A 319 9.32 -32.28 16.77
CA ALA A 319 8.04 -32.75 16.24
C ALA A 319 6.85 -32.40 17.16
N ALA A 320 7.07 -32.23 18.47
CA ALA A 320 6.00 -31.89 19.40
C ALA A 320 5.54 -30.44 19.23
N GLU A 321 6.49 -29.50 19.21
CA GLU A 321 6.20 -28.09 18.99
C GLU A 321 5.70 -27.83 17.56
N CYS A 322 6.25 -28.54 16.55
CA CYS A 322 5.73 -28.48 15.19
C CYS A 322 4.23 -28.81 15.14
N ARG A 323 3.81 -29.96 15.71
CA ARG A 323 2.39 -30.35 15.76
C ARG A 323 1.52 -29.37 16.54
N ARG A 324 2.04 -28.82 17.64
CA ARG A 324 1.33 -27.81 18.45
C ARG A 324 1.00 -26.58 17.62
N HIS A 325 1.99 -26.06 16.89
CA HIS A 325 1.83 -24.87 16.04
C HIS A 325 0.89 -25.13 14.85
N ILE A 326 0.92 -26.33 14.25
CA ILE A 326 -0.05 -26.74 13.21
C ILE A 326 -1.49 -26.70 13.75
N ALA A 327 -1.72 -27.28 14.94
CA ALA A 327 -3.04 -27.28 15.56
C ALA A 327 -3.55 -25.85 15.85
N LEU A 328 -2.67 -24.96 16.31
CA LEU A 328 -3.01 -23.55 16.53
C LEU A 328 -3.36 -22.82 15.22
N ALA A 329 -2.60 -23.07 14.15
CA ALA A 329 -2.91 -22.51 12.83
C ALA A 329 -4.30 -22.96 12.35
N HIS A 330 -4.61 -24.25 12.43
CA HIS A 330 -5.93 -24.79 12.07
C HIS A 330 -7.06 -24.18 12.91
N TYR A 331 -6.83 -24.03 14.21
CA TYR A 331 -7.81 -23.41 15.11
C TYR A 331 -8.13 -21.96 14.73
N ARG A 332 -7.11 -21.17 14.36
CA ARG A 332 -7.26 -19.77 13.97
C ARG A 332 -7.88 -19.61 12.59
N LEU A 333 -7.48 -20.43 11.62
CA LEU A 333 -8.05 -20.45 10.28
C LEU A 333 -9.58 -20.60 10.29
N ASN A 334 -10.11 -21.45 11.17
CA ASN A 334 -11.55 -21.67 11.33
C ASN A 334 -12.30 -20.52 12.02
N ARG A 335 -11.61 -19.47 12.48
CA ARG A 335 -12.16 -18.32 13.21
C ARG A 335 -11.98 -16.99 12.49
N PHE A 336 -11.59 -16.99 11.21
CA PHE A 336 -11.43 -15.76 10.45
C PHE A 336 -12.73 -14.95 10.42
N ASP A 337 -12.60 -13.68 10.82
CA ASP A 337 -13.65 -12.70 10.72
C ASP A 337 -13.77 -12.16 9.29
N GLU A 338 -14.64 -11.16 9.09
CA GLU A 338 -14.82 -10.57 7.76
C GLU A 338 -13.58 -9.79 7.29
N ARG A 339 -12.88 -9.14 8.22
CA ARG A 339 -11.68 -8.37 7.91
C ARG A 339 -10.55 -9.29 7.44
N ASP A 340 -10.35 -10.42 8.12
CA ASP A 340 -9.36 -11.44 7.73
C ASP A 340 -9.64 -11.96 6.31
N ARG A 341 -10.91 -12.14 5.94
CA ARG A 341 -11.29 -12.64 4.61
C ARG A 341 -11.02 -11.65 3.50
N ILE A 342 -11.18 -10.36 3.78
CA ILE A 342 -10.89 -9.27 2.84
C ILE A 342 -9.38 -9.07 2.68
N GLU A 343 -8.63 -9.08 3.79
CA GLU A 343 -7.19 -8.82 3.79
C GLU A 343 -6.38 -10.03 3.28
N ALA A 344 -6.83 -11.25 3.55
CA ALA A 344 -6.15 -12.48 3.17
C ALA A 344 -7.08 -13.47 2.44
N PRO A 345 -7.69 -13.09 1.29
CA PRO A 345 -8.64 -13.94 0.57
C PRO A 345 -8.00 -15.26 0.12
N TRP A 346 -6.69 -15.25 -0.14
CA TRP A 346 -5.89 -16.42 -0.51
C TRP A 346 -5.69 -17.43 0.64
N LEU A 347 -6.01 -17.05 1.87
CA LEU A 347 -5.99 -17.92 3.05
C LEU A 347 -7.41 -18.34 3.49
N THR A 348 -8.43 -18.09 2.66
CA THR A 348 -9.82 -18.46 2.97
C THR A 348 -10.30 -19.66 2.15
N GLY A 349 -11.41 -20.27 2.60
CA GLY A 349 -12.11 -21.31 1.84
C GLY A 349 -11.31 -22.59 1.62
N LEU A 350 -11.51 -23.22 0.46
CA LEU A 350 -10.77 -24.43 0.07
C LEU A 350 -9.30 -24.12 -0.27
N THR A 351 -9.05 -23.01 -0.96
CA THR A 351 -7.69 -22.58 -1.35
C THR A 351 -6.82 -22.33 -0.12
N GLY A 352 -7.33 -21.64 0.89
CA GLY A 352 -6.63 -21.40 2.15
C GLY A 352 -6.31 -22.68 2.90
N ARG A 353 -7.26 -23.63 2.95
CA ARG A 353 -7.02 -24.96 3.52
C ARG A 353 -5.93 -25.71 2.77
N LEU A 354 -6.01 -25.79 1.44
CA LEU A 354 -4.97 -26.43 0.63
C LEU A 354 -3.59 -25.81 0.84
N ARG A 355 -3.51 -24.48 0.93
CA ARG A 355 -2.24 -23.77 1.20
C ARG A 355 -1.69 -24.08 2.59
N THR A 356 -2.58 -24.21 3.57
CA THR A 356 -2.23 -24.59 4.94
C THR A 356 -1.69 -26.01 4.96
N GLU A 357 -2.40 -26.97 4.36
CA GLU A 357 -1.97 -28.37 4.28
C GLU A 357 -0.67 -28.53 3.48
N ALA A 358 -0.49 -27.81 2.36
CA ALA A 358 0.78 -27.79 1.64
C ALA A 358 1.92 -27.22 2.49
N THR A 359 1.61 -26.30 3.41
CA THR A 359 2.58 -25.75 4.34
C THR A 359 2.97 -26.77 5.42
N VAL A 360 1.99 -27.49 5.95
CA VAL A 360 2.16 -28.60 6.90
C VAL A 360 2.98 -29.73 6.28
N GLY A 361 2.66 -30.16 5.06
CA GLY A 361 3.37 -31.23 4.37
C GLY A 361 4.81 -30.88 3.99
N GLY A 362 5.18 -29.60 3.99
CA GLY A 362 6.59 -29.16 3.86
C GLY A 362 7.33 -29.03 5.19
N ALA A 363 6.66 -29.24 6.32
CA ALA A 363 7.22 -29.22 7.67
C ALA A 363 7.31 -30.63 8.30
N LEU A 364 6.45 -31.56 7.89
CA LEU A 364 6.56 -32.98 8.22
C LEU A 364 7.42 -33.70 7.19
#